data_AF-A0A1I6M213-F1
#
_entry.id   AF-A0A1I6M213-F1
#
_cell.length_a   1.000
_cell.length_b   1.000
_cell.length_c   1.000
_cell.angle_alpha   90.00
_cell.angle_beta   90.00
_cell.angle_gamma   90.00
#
_symmetry.space_group_name_H-M   'P 1'
#
loop_
_entity.id
_entity.type
_entity.pdbx_description
1 polymer ?
#
loop_
_entity_poly.entity_id
_entity_poly.type
_entity_poly.pdbx_seq_one_letter_code
_entity_poly.pdbx_strand_id
1 'polypeptide(L)'
;MMVSGGRQGGRRVSAIALAAALLATLAGCGEKERPAPVSKAPPPPPPSTAPAEPAIQPQVGLNPTQRLARVVELLNAGDEKTARVELAALRAESPGMRQAEVLHRSIEGNPYDLVPRGSFSYIVEPGDTYITLARDYLGDSYKFYALARISGIAADKLKPGDIIQIPGRLREPGRSGTAPRRTAPVRTPRREAAPATAGTPAPAAAPMTNPAEALRLRRQGLERMTAGQINVAVERLTRAQRLDPNNGAIAADLARARRIQGAVRTRR
;
A
#
# COMPACT_ATOMS: atom_id res chain seq x y z
N MET A 1 14.40 34.11 -47.16
CA MET A 1 14.33 35.37 -46.37
C MET A 1 14.11 34.95 -44.92
N MET A 2 15.13 34.61 -44.14
CA MET A 2 16.17 35.47 -43.55
C MET A 2 15.59 36.40 -42.46
N VAL A 3 15.58 35.93 -41.22
CA VAL A 3 15.68 36.79 -40.03
C VAL A 3 16.83 36.26 -39.19
N SER A 4 17.81 37.15 -39.03
CA SER A 4 19.14 36.96 -38.48
C SER A 4 19.30 37.92 -37.30
N GLY A 5 20.10 37.52 -36.32
CA GLY A 5 20.70 38.38 -35.29
C GLY A 5 19.93 38.44 -33.96
N GLY A 6 20.52 38.28 -32.79
CA GLY A 6 21.94 38.26 -32.39
C GLY A 6 22.15 39.05 -31.09
N ARG A 7 23.28 38.78 -30.40
CA ARG A 7 23.80 39.33 -29.10
C ARG A 7 23.36 38.54 -27.88
N GLN A 8 24.17 37.70 -27.22
CA GLN A 8 25.59 37.81 -26.82
C GLN A 8 25.94 39.16 -26.15
N GLY A 9 25.75 39.23 -24.83
CA GLY A 9 26.64 39.95 -23.91
C GLY A 9 27.38 38.89 -23.09
N GLY A 10 28.68 38.96 -22.80
CA GLY A 10 29.60 40.09 -22.85
C GLY A 10 30.39 40.11 -21.54
N ARG A 11 31.50 39.33 -21.51
CA ARG A 11 32.82 39.58 -20.89
C ARG A 11 32.82 40.24 -19.49
N ARG A 12 33.59 39.74 -18.52
CA ARG A 12 35.03 40.01 -18.44
C ARG A 12 35.75 39.04 -17.51
N VAL A 13 36.83 38.48 -18.07
CA VAL A 13 37.98 37.90 -17.38
C VAL A 13 38.75 39.06 -16.71
N SER A 14 39.16 38.89 -15.45
CA SER A 14 40.25 39.67 -14.88
C SER A 14 41.16 38.71 -14.10
N ALA A 15 42.28 38.38 -14.74
CA ALA A 15 43.45 37.82 -14.12
C ALA A 15 44.21 38.93 -13.39
N ILE A 16 44.65 38.66 -12.16
CA ILE A 16 45.78 39.36 -11.54
C ILE A 16 46.72 38.27 -11.01
N ALA A 17 47.77 38.07 -11.78
CA ALA A 17 49.07 37.50 -11.42
C ALA A 17 49.78 38.45 -10.42
N LEU A 18 50.86 38.18 -9.70
CA LEU A 18 51.92 37.17 -9.67
C LEU A 18 52.79 37.47 -8.40
N ALA A 19 53.75 36.59 -8.12
CA ALA A 19 55.00 36.77 -7.34
C ALA A 19 54.91 36.53 -5.82
N ALA A 20 55.41 35.43 -5.23
CA ALA A 20 56.68 34.68 -5.32
C ALA A 20 57.84 35.28 -4.49
N ALA A 21 58.64 34.35 -3.93
CA ALA A 21 59.97 34.46 -3.31
C ALA A 21 60.04 34.67 -1.78
N LEU A 22 60.95 34.07 -0.99
CA LEU A 22 61.83 32.88 -1.04
C LEU A 22 62.68 32.92 0.28
N LEU A 23 63.15 31.74 0.75
CA LEU A 23 64.36 31.51 1.61
C LEU A 23 64.34 31.99 3.09
N ALA A 24 65.10 31.44 4.05
CA ALA A 24 65.69 30.13 4.35
C ALA A 24 66.46 30.26 5.71
N THR A 25 66.27 29.28 6.61
CA THR A 25 67.19 28.66 7.60
C THR A 25 68.28 29.45 8.36
N LEU A 26 68.38 29.16 9.67
CA LEU A 26 69.56 28.80 10.52
C LEU A 26 69.22 29.20 11.99
N ALA A 27 69.62 28.60 13.12
CA ALA A 27 70.14 27.30 13.58
C ALA A 27 70.46 27.46 15.10
N GLY A 28 70.40 26.38 15.91
CA GLY A 28 71.09 26.21 17.23
C GLY A 28 70.22 26.45 18.49
N CYS A 29 70.21 25.64 19.56
CA CYS A 29 70.99 24.48 20.07
C CYS A 29 69.99 23.47 20.69
N GLY A 30 70.17 22.14 20.82
CA GLY A 30 71.34 21.29 21.01
C GLY A 30 71.28 20.70 22.43
N GLU A 31 70.84 19.43 22.60
CA GLU A 31 71.36 18.55 23.67
C GLU A 31 71.09 17.07 23.36
N LYS A 32 72.07 16.26 23.78
CA LYS A 32 72.52 14.95 23.32
C LYS A 32 72.03 13.85 24.27
N GLU A 33 71.49 12.73 23.76
CA GLU A 33 71.77 11.36 24.23
C GLU A 33 70.87 10.27 23.58
N ARG A 34 71.49 9.12 23.31
CA ARG A 34 70.92 7.82 22.87
C ARG A 34 71.94 6.74 23.31
N PRO A 35 71.62 5.45 23.57
CA PRO A 35 70.34 4.69 23.53
C PRO A 35 69.97 3.83 24.78
N ALA A 36 68.65 3.58 24.94
CA ALA A 36 67.88 2.37 25.38
C ALA A 36 68.36 1.47 26.57
N PRO A 37 67.44 0.99 27.46
CA PRO A 37 66.58 -0.13 27.06
C PRO A 37 65.11 -0.07 27.53
N VAL A 38 64.24 -0.62 26.67
CA VAL A 38 62.91 -1.22 26.91
C VAL A 38 62.23 -1.02 28.28
N SER A 39 61.06 -0.36 28.24
CA SER A 39 59.86 -0.96 28.81
C SER A 39 58.64 -0.50 28.01
N LYS A 40 58.17 -1.36 27.11
CA LYS A 40 56.95 -1.13 26.33
C LYS A 40 55.77 -1.17 27.29
N ALA A 41 55.19 -0.02 27.60
CA ALA A 41 53.81 0.01 28.04
C ALA A 41 52.96 -0.66 26.94
N PRO A 42 52.09 -1.63 27.28
CA PRO A 42 51.22 -2.22 26.28
C PRO A 42 50.37 -1.11 25.66
N PRO A 43 50.15 -1.12 24.32
CA PRO A 43 49.26 -0.17 23.69
C PRO A 43 47.87 -0.27 24.35
N PRO A 44 47.10 0.84 24.43
CA PRO A 44 45.71 0.75 24.84
C PRO A 44 45.01 -0.32 23.98
N PRO A 45 44.14 -1.16 24.56
CA PRO A 45 43.40 -2.13 23.76
C PRO A 45 42.71 -1.37 22.61
N PRO A 46 42.65 -1.96 21.40
CA PRO A 46 41.93 -1.33 20.30
C PRO A 46 40.52 -0.96 20.77
N PRO A 47 39.93 0.15 20.29
CA PRO A 47 38.54 0.44 20.57
C PRO A 47 37.74 -0.80 20.23
N SER A 48 37.06 -1.31 21.26
CA SER A 48 36.25 -2.53 21.21
C SER A 48 35.47 -2.54 19.89
N THR A 49 35.78 -3.50 19.02
CA THR A 49 34.99 -3.80 17.84
C THR A 49 33.63 -4.26 18.33
N ALA A 50 32.73 -3.30 18.60
CA ALA A 50 31.32 -3.57 18.65
C ALA A 50 30.98 -4.31 17.35
N PRO A 51 30.28 -5.45 17.40
CA PRO A 51 29.84 -6.12 16.19
C PRO A 51 29.13 -5.09 15.30
N ALA A 52 29.68 -4.84 14.11
CA ALA A 52 29.00 -4.02 13.13
C ALA A 52 27.62 -4.64 12.90
N GLU A 53 26.54 -3.91 13.19
CA GLU A 53 25.20 -4.32 12.78
C GLU A 53 25.27 -4.69 11.28
N PRO A 54 24.74 -5.85 10.87
CA PRO A 54 24.81 -6.27 9.48
C PRO A 54 24.20 -5.18 8.61
N ALA A 55 25.00 -4.56 7.75
CA ALA A 55 24.53 -3.57 6.81
C ALA A 55 23.51 -4.23 5.87
N ILE A 56 22.29 -3.70 5.83
CA ILE A 56 21.24 -4.19 4.93
C ILE A 56 21.69 -3.86 3.50
N GLN A 57 21.97 -4.89 2.71
CA GLN A 57 22.41 -4.76 1.33
C GLN A 57 21.28 -5.17 0.37
N PRO A 58 21.21 -4.57 -0.83
CA PRO A 58 20.23 -4.96 -1.82
C PRO A 58 20.53 -6.38 -2.31
N GLN A 59 19.48 -7.16 -2.53
CA GLN A 59 19.58 -8.53 -3.00
C GLN A 59 20.19 -8.56 -4.41
N VAL A 60 21.15 -9.46 -4.59
CA VAL A 60 21.88 -9.65 -5.84
C VAL A 60 21.12 -10.59 -6.79
N GLY A 61 21.30 -10.39 -8.09
CA GLY A 61 20.76 -11.29 -9.13
C GLY A 61 19.26 -11.14 -9.45
N LEU A 62 18.56 -10.19 -8.82
CA LEU A 62 17.18 -9.87 -9.19
C LEU A 62 17.13 -8.91 -10.39
N ASN A 63 16.26 -9.20 -11.35
CA ASN A 63 15.92 -8.24 -12.40
C ASN A 63 15.00 -7.12 -11.88
N PRO A 64 14.81 -6.00 -12.60
CA PRO A 64 14.01 -4.87 -12.12
C PRO A 64 12.57 -5.23 -11.71
N THR A 65 11.90 -6.10 -12.45
CA THR A 65 10.52 -6.53 -12.15
C THR A 65 10.46 -7.38 -10.88
N GLN A 66 11.40 -8.31 -10.71
CA GLN A 66 11.51 -9.13 -9.50
C GLN A 66 11.84 -8.28 -8.28
N ARG A 67 12.74 -7.31 -8.42
CA ARG A 67 13.09 -6.36 -7.37
C ARG A 67 11.89 -5.49 -6.99
N LEU A 68 11.08 -5.04 -7.95
CA LEU A 68 9.83 -4.34 -7.67
C LEU A 68 8.86 -5.19 -6.84
N ALA A 69 8.64 -6.45 -7.25
CA ALA A 69 7.78 -7.37 -6.50
C ALA A 69 8.28 -7.57 -5.06
N ARG A 70 9.60 -7.72 -4.90
CA ARG A 70 10.25 -7.83 -3.59
C ARG A 70 10.02 -6.60 -2.71
N VAL A 71 10.13 -5.39 -3.26
CA VAL A 71 9.84 -4.14 -2.53
C VAL A 71 8.39 -4.14 -2.04
N VAL A 72 7.43 -4.52 -2.90
CA VAL A 72 6.00 -4.58 -2.51
C VAL A 72 5.78 -5.58 -1.38
N GLU A 73 6.40 -6.75 -1.45
CA GLU A 73 6.34 -7.77 -0.38
C GLU A 73 6.90 -7.24 0.94
N LEU A 74 8.08 -6.62 0.91
CA LEU A 74 8.73 -6.06 2.10
C LEU A 74 7.88 -4.97 2.76
N LEU A 75 7.35 -4.04 1.97
CA LEU A 75 6.46 -2.99 2.47
C LEU A 75 5.15 -3.55 3.03
N ASN A 76 4.59 -4.58 2.39
CA ASN A 76 3.38 -5.25 2.89
C ASN A 76 3.64 -6.02 4.19
N ALA A 77 4.87 -6.52 4.39
CA ALA A 77 5.31 -7.16 5.62
C ALA A 77 5.73 -6.17 6.73
N GLY A 78 5.75 -4.86 6.44
CA GLY A 78 6.21 -3.83 7.37
C GLY A 78 7.73 -3.65 7.43
N ASP A 79 8.50 -4.35 6.59
CA ASP A 79 9.96 -4.19 6.50
C ASP A 79 10.34 -3.03 5.57
N GLU A 80 10.03 -1.83 6.03
CA GLU A 80 10.31 -0.59 5.31
C GLU A 80 11.81 -0.33 5.14
N LYS A 81 12.64 -0.75 6.12
CA LYS A 81 14.09 -0.53 6.08
C LYS A 81 14.73 -1.29 4.92
N THR A 82 14.43 -2.57 4.78
CA THR A 82 14.92 -3.38 3.65
C THR A 82 14.29 -2.93 2.34
N ALA A 83 12.99 -2.59 2.36
CA ALA A 83 12.30 -2.09 1.16
C ALA A 83 12.95 -0.82 0.58
N ARG A 84 13.40 0.11 1.43
CA ARG A 84 14.13 1.32 0.99
C ARG A 84 15.41 1.00 0.25
N VAL A 85 16.21 0.06 0.76
CA VAL A 85 17.48 -0.36 0.15
C VAL A 85 17.22 -1.00 -1.21
N GLU A 86 16.24 -1.92 -1.28
CA GLU A 86 15.84 -2.57 -2.53
C GLU A 86 15.29 -1.57 -3.55
N LEU A 87 14.50 -0.61 -3.10
CA LEU A 87 13.91 0.40 -3.97
C LEU A 87 14.95 1.39 -4.50
N ALA A 88 15.95 1.74 -3.69
CA ALA A 88 17.08 2.57 -4.12
C ALA A 88 17.86 1.87 -5.24
N ALA A 89 18.18 0.59 -5.07
CA ALA A 89 18.83 -0.22 -6.11
C ALA A 89 17.97 -0.31 -7.39
N LEU A 90 16.66 -0.54 -7.25
CA LEU A 90 15.73 -0.58 -8.37
C LEU A 90 15.71 0.73 -9.17
N ARG A 91 15.67 1.87 -8.48
CA ARG A 91 15.63 3.19 -9.13
C ARG A 91 16.95 3.56 -9.80
N ALA A 92 18.08 3.10 -9.26
CA ALA A 92 19.38 3.26 -9.90
C ALA A 92 19.48 2.45 -11.20
N GLU A 93 18.96 1.22 -11.21
CA GLU A 93 18.95 0.33 -12.38
C GLU A 93 17.89 0.74 -13.41
N SER A 94 16.74 1.24 -12.96
CA SER A 94 15.57 1.56 -13.80
C SER A 94 14.91 2.89 -13.41
N PRO A 95 15.52 4.06 -13.72
CA PRO A 95 15.00 5.38 -13.35
C PRO A 95 13.62 5.72 -13.92
N GLY A 96 13.23 5.10 -15.05
CA GLY A 96 11.96 5.36 -15.74
C GLY A 96 10.76 4.54 -15.23
N MET A 97 10.95 3.65 -14.25
CA MET A 97 9.89 2.77 -13.78
C MET A 97 8.88 3.54 -12.91
N ARG A 98 7.71 3.87 -13.47
CA ARG A 98 6.68 4.66 -12.78
C ARG A 98 6.26 4.08 -11.44
N GLN A 99 6.19 2.75 -11.32
CA GLN A 99 5.83 2.04 -10.10
C GLN A 99 6.86 2.28 -8.98
N ALA A 100 8.15 2.23 -9.31
CA ALA A 100 9.22 2.49 -8.36
C ALA A 100 9.17 3.94 -7.85
N GLU A 101 8.84 4.89 -8.73
CA GLU A 101 8.70 6.29 -8.33
C GLU A 101 7.49 6.52 -7.40
N VAL A 102 6.35 5.88 -7.68
CA VAL A 102 5.17 5.96 -6.78
C VAL A 102 5.50 5.39 -5.40
N LEU A 103 6.16 4.23 -5.34
CA LEU A 103 6.58 3.64 -4.07
C LEU A 103 7.58 4.53 -3.34
N HIS A 104 8.55 5.10 -4.04
CA HIS A 104 9.56 5.97 -3.44
C HIS A 104 8.92 7.22 -2.83
N ARG A 105 8.03 7.88 -3.58
CA ARG A 105 7.26 9.01 -3.05
C ARG A 105 6.33 8.60 -1.91
N SER A 106 5.83 7.37 -1.90
CA SER A 106 4.99 6.86 -0.81
C SER A 106 5.80 6.66 0.49
N ILE A 107 7.08 6.32 0.39
CA ILE A 107 7.97 6.09 1.53
C ILE A 107 8.59 7.41 2.02
N GLU A 108 9.23 8.15 1.12
CA GLU A 108 10.06 9.32 1.48
C GLU A 108 9.28 10.64 1.42
N GLY A 109 8.22 10.70 0.60
CA GLY A 109 7.45 11.91 0.38
C GLY A 109 6.27 12.08 1.33
N ASN A 110 5.49 13.14 1.08
CA ASN A 110 4.19 13.33 1.69
C ASN A 110 3.16 12.41 1.01
N PRO A 111 2.51 11.48 1.74
CA PRO A 111 1.57 10.54 1.15
C PRO A 111 0.31 11.23 0.59
N TYR A 112 -0.04 12.42 1.07
CA TYR A 112 -1.19 13.19 0.59
C TYR A 112 -1.02 13.74 -0.84
N ASP A 113 0.20 13.75 -1.38
CA ASP A 113 0.46 14.20 -2.76
C ASP A 113 0.21 13.12 -3.82
N LEU A 114 0.02 11.86 -3.38
CA LEU A 114 -0.22 10.72 -4.26
C LEU A 114 -1.70 10.35 -4.37
N VAL A 115 -2.52 10.90 -3.49
CA VAL A 115 -3.92 10.54 -3.31
C VAL A 115 -4.84 11.71 -3.67
N PRO A 116 -6.06 11.43 -4.16
CA PRO A 116 -7.05 12.47 -4.43
C PRO A 116 -7.46 13.19 -3.15
N ARG A 117 -7.96 14.42 -3.32
CA ARG A 117 -8.49 15.24 -2.21
C ARG A 117 -9.83 14.68 -1.72
N GLY A 118 -10.16 14.99 -0.47
CA GLY A 118 -11.31 14.43 0.25
C GLY A 118 -11.01 13.04 0.81
N SER A 119 -11.80 12.61 1.79
CA SER A 119 -11.71 11.27 2.38
C SER A 119 -13.08 10.79 2.82
N PHE A 120 -13.21 9.48 2.97
CA PHE A 120 -14.38 8.86 3.60
C PHE A 120 -13.93 7.72 4.50
N SER A 121 -14.74 7.44 5.52
CA SER A 121 -14.52 6.29 6.41
C SER A 121 -14.95 5.00 5.71
N TYR A 122 -14.09 3.99 5.77
CA TYR A 122 -14.35 2.65 5.24
C TYR A 122 -14.09 1.60 6.33
N ILE A 123 -14.99 0.62 6.43
CA ILE A 123 -14.83 -0.53 7.32
C ILE A 123 -14.18 -1.64 6.50
N VAL A 124 -13.00 -2.07 6.91
CA VAL A 124 -12.21 -3.09 6.20
C VAL A 124 -12.99 -4.41 6.17
N GLU A 125 -13.20 -4.96 4.98
CA GLU A 125 -13.88 -6.24 4.82
C GLU A 125 -12.91 -7.42 4.87
N PRO A 126 -13.38 -8.63 5.19
CA PRO A 126 -12.55 -9.83 5.11
C PRO A 126 -11.99 -10.07 3.71
N GLY A 127 -10.67 -10.04 3.59
CA GLY A 127 -9.95 -10.19 2.32
C GLY A 127 -9.44 -8.87 1.73
N ASP A 128 -9.78 -7.74 2.34
CA ASP A 128 -9.20 -6.45 1.99
C ASP A 128 -7.74 -6.36 2.44
N THR A 129 -6.94 -5.74 1.58
CA THR A 129 -5.57 -5.34 1.85
C THR A 129 -5.42 -3.90 1.38
N TYR A 130 -4.42 -3.18 1.87
CA TYR A 130 -4.15 -1.84 1.33
C TYR A 130 -3.91 -1.87 -0.19
N ILE A 131 -3.38 -2.96 -0.73
CA ILE A 131 -3.15 -3.16 -2.17
C ILE A 131 -4.48 -3.19 -2.92
N THR A 132 -5.45 -3.99 -2.47
CA THR A 132 -6.78 -4.06 -3.11
C THR A 132 -7.53 -2.75 -2.97
N LEU A 133 -7.49 -2.13 -1.79
CA LEU A 133 -8.14 -0.85 -1.54
C LEU A 133 -7.54 0.29 -2.39
N ALA A 134 -6.22 0.35 -2.53
CA ALA A 134 -5.57 1.34 -3.38
C ALA A 134 -5.92 1.14 -4.87
N ARG A 135 -5.98 -0.12 -5.33
CA ARG A 135 -6.46 -0.43 -6.69
C ARG A 135 -7.89 0.07 -6.89
N ASP A 136 -8.79 -0.27 -5.98
CA ASP A 136 -10.23 -0.09 -6.18
C ASP A 136 -10.66 1.37 -5.98
N TYR A 137 -10.05 2.09 -5.02
CA TYR A 137 -10.41 3.47 -4.71
C TYR A 137 -9.46 4.52 -5.32
N LEU A 138 -8.16 4.23 -5.38
CA LEU A 138 -7.14 5.17 -5.89
C LEU A 138 -6.77 4.91 -7.36
N GLY A 139 -7.21 3.79 -7.93
CA GLY A 139 -6.94 3.38 -9.31
C GLY A 139 -5.51 2.87 -9.54
N ASP A 140 -4.73 2.70 -8.48
CA ASP A 140 -3.33 2.30 -8.54
C ASP A 140 -2.92 1.53 -7.28
N SER A 141 -2.66 0.24 -7.44
CA SER A 141 -2.25 -0.65 -6.37
C SER A 141 -0.95 -0.22 -5.68
N TYR A 142 -0.05 0.49 -6.38
CA TYR A 142 1.24 0.93 -5.81
C TYR A 142 1.11 2.09 -4.82
N LYS A 143 -0.08 2.70 -4.72
CA LYS A 143 -0.38 3.72 -3.70
C LYS A 143 -0.77 3.14 -2.33
N PHE A 144 -0.75 1.81 -2.19
CA PHE A 144 -1.14 1.13 -0.95
C PHE A 144 -0.34 1.60 0.26
N TYR A 145 0.97 1.83 0.09
CA TYR A 145 1.82 2.24 1.21
C TYR A 145 1.52 3.68 1.65
N ALA A 146 1.23 4.57 0.69
CA ALA A 146 0.74 5.91 1.02
C ALA A 146 -0.60 5.85 1.78
N LEU A 147 -1.50 4.96 1.37
CA LEU A 147 -2.77 4.73 2.06
C LEU A 147 -2.57 4.21 3.49
N ALA A 148 -1.66 3.26 3.70
CA ALA A 148 -1.29 2.73 5.02
C ALA A 148 -0.70 3.83 5.94
N ARG A 149 0.13 4.72 5.38
CA ARG A 149 0.66 5.87 6.14
C ARG A 149 -0.43 6.87 6.52
N ILE A 150 -1.40 7.10 5.64
CA ILE A 150 -2.53 8.02 5.90
C ILE A 150 -3.48 7.44 6.95
N SER A 151 -3.74 6.13 6.92
CA SER A 151 -4.58 5.47 7.93
C SER A 151 -3.90 5.36 9.28
N GLY A 152 -2.57 5.44 9.34
CA GLY A 152 -1.78 5.26 10.56
C GLY A 152 -1.68 3.80 11.01
N ILE A 153 -2.12 2.84 10.18
CA ILE A 153 -2.04 1.41 10.45
C ILE A 153 -1.04 0.80 9.47
N ALA A 154 -0.05 0.09 9.99
CA ALA A 154 0.95 -0.59 9.18
C ALA A 154 0.29 -1.63 8.26
N ALA A 155 0.89 -1.86 7.09
CA ALA A 155 0.27 -2.68 6.04
C ALA A 155 0.00 -4.13 6.48
N ASP A 156 0.87 -4.69 7.32
CA ASP A 156 0.77 -6.04 7.90
C ASP A 156 -0.21 -6.13 9.08
N LYS A 157 -0.65 -4.99 9.62
CA LYS A 157 -1.51 -4.92 10.81
C LYS A 157 -2.98 -4.71 10.50
N LEU A 158 -3.34 -4.41 9.25
CA LEU A 158 -4.73 -4.21 8.83
C LEU A 158 -5.59 -5.45 9.12
N LYS A 159 -6.74 -5.25 9.77
CA LYS A 159 -7.69 -6.32 10.10
C LYS A 159 -9.08 -6.00 9.59
N PRO A 160 -9.87 -7.04 9.25
CA PRO A 160 -11.29 -6.85 9.00
C PRO A 160 -12.00 -6.23 10.21
N GLY A 161 -12.86 -5.26 9.95
CA GLY A 161 -13.54 -4.46 10.97
C GLY A 161 -12.82 -3.16 11.34
N ASP A 162 -11.56 -2.97 10.93
CA ASP A 162 -10.87 -1.70 11.14
C ASP A 162 -11.57 -0.58 10.37
N ILE A 163 -11.65 0.60 10.98
CA ILE A 163 -12.17 1.80 10.33
C ILE A 163 -10.99 2.63 9.84
N ILE A 164 -10.86 2.77 8.52
CA ILE A 164 -9.76 3.53 7.89
C ILE A 164 -10.31 4.72 7.10
N GLN A 165 -9.49 5.76 6.97
CA GLN A 165 -9.76 6.86 6.04
C GLN A 165 -9.21 6.51 4.66
N ILE A 166 -10.11 6.42 3.67
CA ILE A 166 -9.72 6.24 2.27
C ILE A 166 -9.85 7.59 1.55
N PRO A 167 -8.74 8.13 1.00
CA PRO A 167 -8.80 9.34 0.20
C PRO A 167 -9.60 9.16 -1.09
N GLY A 168 -10.31 10.21 -1.48
CA GLY A 168 -11.14 10.26 -2.68
C GLY A 168 -12.62 10.24 -2.36
N ARG A 169 -13.42 9.86 -3.36
CA ARG A 169 -14.86 9.70 -3.22
C ARG A 169 -15.18 8.22 -3.23
N LEU A 170 -16.20 7.83 -2.46
CA LEU A 170 -16.75 6.49 -2.51
C LEU A 170 -17.10 6.17 -3.96
N ARG A 171 -16.31 5.30 -4.59
CA ARG A 171 -16.65 4.74 -5.88
C ARG A 171 -17.69 3.68 -5.58
N GLU A 172 -18.94 3.91 -5.99
CA GLU A 172 -19.93 2.84 -5.96
C GLU A 172 -19.34 1.65 -6.73
N PRO A 173 -19.25 0.45 -6.11
CA PRO A 173 -18.77 -0.74 -6.80
C PRO A 173 -19.75 -1.02 -7.96
N GLY A 174 -19.36 -0.65 -9.18
CA GLY A 174 -20.19 -0.81 -10.37
C GLY A 174 -20.09 0.26 -11.45
N ARG A 175 -19.43 1.41 -11.22
CA ARG A 175 -19.32 2.46 -12.26
C ARG A 175 -17.94 2.53 -12.91
N SER A 176 -17.58 1.45 -13.62
CA SER A 176 -16.82 1.60 -14.86
C SER A 176 -17.83 1.94 -15.96
N GLY A 177 -17.87 3.22 -16.36
CA GLY A 177 -18.44 3.73 -17.61
C GLY A 177 -19.86 3.32 -18.01
N THR A 178 -20.87 4.11 -17.62
CA THR A 178 -21.93 4.71 -18.46
C THR A 178 -22.84 5.55 -17.54
N ALA A 179 -23.28 6.71 -18.02
CA ALA A 179 -23.97 7.78 -17.31
C ALA A 179 -25.19 7.34 -16.45
N PRO A 180 -25.54 8.10 -15.38
CA PRO A 180 -26.53 7.69 -14.40
C PRO A 180 -27.97 7.86 -14.92
N ARG A 181 -28.76 6.78 -14.87
CA ARG A 181 -30.22 6.87 -14.97
C ARG A 181 -30.76 7.36 -13.62
N ARG A 182 -31.28 8.60 -13.61
CA ARG A 182 -31.97 9.25 -12.49
C ARG A 182 -32.95 8.28 -11.82
N THR A 183 -32.81 8.10 -10.51
CA THR A 183 -33.81 7.43 -9.68
C THR A 183 -34.97 8.40 -9.42
N ALA A 184 -36.19 7.93 -9.68
CA ALA A 184 -37.41 8.57 -9.19
C ALA A 184 -37.57 8.27 -7.68
N PRO A 185 -38.16 9.18 -6.88
CA PRO A 185 -38.34 8.96 -5.45
C PRO A 185 -39.49 7.98 -5.21
N VAL A 186 -39.21 6.85 -4.56
CA VAL A 186 -40.25 5.95 -4.05
C VAL A 186 -40.72 6.47 -2.69
N ARG A 187 -42.02 6.74 -2.63
CA ARG A 187 -42.79 7.14 -1.46
C ARG A 187 -42.70 6.09 -0.35
N THR A 188 -42.53 6.57 0.88
CA THR A 188 -42.74 5.80 2.12
C THR A 188 -44.20 5.39 2.26
N PRO A 189 -44.53 4.14 2.62
CA PRO A 189 -45.80 3.86 3.27
C PRO A 189 -45.70 4.17 4.77
N ARG A 190 -46.59 5.04 5.23
CA ARG A 190 -46.88 5.36 6.63
C ARG A 190 -47.41 4.09 7.31
N ARG A 191 -46.71 3.63 8.36
CA ARG A 191 -47.15 2.53 9.22
C ARG A 191 -48.27 3.02 10.14
N GLU A 192 -49.46 2.47 9.96
CA GLU A 192 -50.59 2.63 10.87
C GLU A 192 -50.35 1.80 12.15
N ALA A 193 -50.51 2.44 13.32
CA ALA A 193 -50.66 1.80 14.63
C ALA A 193 -52.14 1.37 14.77
N ALA A 194 -52.58 0.32 15.47
CA ALA A 194 -52.26 -0.29 16.77
C ALA A 194 -53.04 -1.66 16.86
N PRO A 195 -53.26 -2.36 18.00
CA PRO A 195 -52.69 -2.26 19.35
C PRO A 195 -52.11 -3.60 19.88
N ALA A 196 -51.57 -3.55 21.10
CA ALA A 196 -50.92 -4.65 21.81
C ALA A 196 -51.90 -5.70 22.35
N THR A 197 -51.47 -6.97 22.33
CA THR A 197 -51.78 -7.95 23.38
C THR A 197 -50.54 -8.75 23.73
N ALA A 198 -50.39 -8.93 25.04
CA ALA A 198 -49.30 -9.61 25.71
C ALA A 198 -49.17 -11.07 25.26
N GLY A 199 -47.94 -11.45 24.96
CA GLY A 199 -47.46 -12.81 24.95
C GLY A 199 -45.97 -12.76 25.21
N THR A 200 -45.55 -13.10 26.42
CA THR A 200 -44.15 -13.41 26.72
C THR A 200 -43.85 -14.78 26.12
N PRO A 201 -42.76 -14.92 25.34
CA PRO A 201 -41.96 -16.12 25.39
C PRO A 201 -40.59 -15.82 26.01
N ALA A 202 -40.14 -16.79 26.78
CA ALA A 202 -38.79 -16.99 27.30
C ALA A 202 -37.67 -16.64 26.29
N PRO A 203 -36.45 -16.34 26.75
CA PRO A 203 -35.34 -15.92 25.89
C PRO A 203 -34.90 -17.09 24.98
N ALA A 204 -35.46 -17.14 23.78
CA ALA A 204 -34.96 -17.98 22.70
C ALA A 204 -33.76 -17.27 22.07
N ALA A 205 -32.59 -17.87 22.29
CA ALA A 205 -31.28 -17.64 21.67
C ALA A 205 -31.24 -16.58 20.55
N ALA A 206 -30.38 -15.56 20.73
CA ALA A 206 -29.91 -14.71 19.65
C ALA A 206 -29.55 -15.58 18.44
N PRO A 207 -29.95 -15.21 17.20
CA PRO A 207 -29.48 -15.92 16.02
C PRO A 207 -27.96 -15.84 16.05
N MET A 208 -27.29 -16.98 16.17
CA MET A 208 -25.84 -17.05 16.06
C MET A 208 -25.49 -16.76 14.59
N THR A 209 -25.49 -15.48 14.22
CA THR A 209 -24.92 -14.99 12.97
C THR A 209 -23.47 -15.48 12.97
N ASN A 210 -23.13 -16.35 12.01
CA ASN A 210 -21.77 -16.86 11.85
C ASN A 210 -21.19 -16.30 10.55
N PRO A 211 -20.64 -15.07 10.59
CA PRO A 211 -20.17 -14.38 9.39
C PRO A 211 -18.98 -15.09 8.76
N ALA A 212 -18.11 -15.72 9.55
CA ALA A 212 -16.95 -16.45 9.04
C ALA A 212 -17.36 -17.64 8.17
N GLU A 213 -18.30 -18.47 8.65
CA GLU A 213 -18.82 -19.59 7.87
C GLU A 213 -19.67 -19.13 6.66
N ALA A 214 -20.40 -18.03 6.79
CA ALA A 214 -21.11 -17.43 5.67
C ALA A 214 -20.16 -17.03 4.53
N LEU A 215 -19.01 -16.43 4.86
CA LEU A 215 -17.99 -16.03 3.87
C LEU A 215 -17.29 -17.22 3.23
N ARG A 216 -17.04 -18.31 3.97
CA ARG A 216 -16.50 -19.55 3.40
C ARG A 216 -17.47 -20.16 2.39
N LEU A 217 -18.75 -20.23 2.73
CA LEU A 217 -19.79 -20.71 1.82
C LEU A 217 -19.96 -19.79 0.59
N ARG A 218 -19.82 -18.48 0.78
CA ARG A 218 -19.83 -17.51 -0.33
C ARG A 218 -18.72 -17.78 -1.33
N ARG A 219 -17.47 -17.95 -0.86
CA ARG A 219 -16.31 -18.26 -1.72
C ARG A 219 -16.53 -19.55 -2.51
N GLN A 220 -16.96 -20.62 -1.83
CA GLN A 220 -17.32 -21.88 -2.48
C GLN A 220 -18.43 -21.68 -3.52
N GLY A 221 -19.43 -20.85 -3.24
CA GLY A 221 -20.48 -20.51 -4.19
C GLY A 221 -19.94 -19.87 -5.47
N LEU A 222 -19.06 -18.89 -5.34
CA LEU A 222 -18.44 -18.20 -6.48
C LEU A 222 -17.56 -19.13 -7.33
N GLU A 223 -16.77 -20.00 -6.70
CA GLU A 223 -15.97 -21.03 -7.40
C GLU A 223 -16.87 -21.96 -8.25
N ARG A 224 -18.03 -22.34 -7.71
CA ARG A 224 -19.01 -23.17 -8.43
C ARG A 224 -19.65 -22.40 -9.58
N MET A 225 -19.83 -21.08 -9.47
CA MET A 225 -20.31 -20.25 -10.59
C MET A 225 -19.28 -20.23 -11.72
N THR A 226 -18.00 -20.06 -11.41
CA THR A 226 -16.93 -20.09 -12.42
C THR A 226 -16.76 -21.47 -13.05
N ALA A 227 -17.03 -22.54 -12.30
CA ALA A 227 -17.02 -23.91 -12.82
C ALA A 227 -18.29 -24.28 -13.63
N GLY A 228 -19.22 -23.34 -13.85
CA GLY A 228 -20.49 -23.61 -14.55
C GLY A 228 -21.52 -24.42 -13.73
N GLN A 229 -21.21 -24.74 -12.48
CA GLN A 229 -22.06 -25.54 -11.58
C GLN A 229 -23.08 -24.65 -10.86
N ILE A 230 -23.95 -23.99 -11.65
CA ILE A 230 -24.85 -22.93 -11.17
C ILE A 230 -25.84 -23.42 -10.10
N ASN A 231 -26.34 -24.65 -10.19
CA ASN A 231 -27.26 -25.19 -9.18
C ASN A 231 -26.57 -25.30 -7.80
N VAL A 232 -25.35 -25.84 -7.77
CA VAL A 232 -24.55 -25.99 -6.55
C VAL A 232 -24.17 -24.61 -5.99
N ALA A 233 -23.87 -23.64 -6.87
CA ALA A 233 -23.60 -22.27 -6.47
C ALA A 233 -24.79 -21.62 -5.74
N VAL A 234 -26.00 -21.74 -6.29
CA VAL A 234 -27.22 -21.19 -5.67
C VAL A 234 -27.46 -21.77 -4.28
N GLU A 235 -27.25 -23.08 -4.10
CA GLU A 235 -27.41 -23.73 -2.79
C GLU A 235 -26.40 -23.21 -1.77
N ARG A 236 -25.11 -23.12 -2.15
CA ARG A 236 -24.03 -22.63 -1.28
C ARG A 236 -24.28 -21.18 -0.85
N LEU A 237 -24.66 -20.32 -1.79
CA LEU A 237 -24.98 -18.91 -1.52
C LEU A 237 -26.26 -18.75 -0.70
N THR A 238 -27.26 -19.63 -0.87
CA THR A 238 -28.47 -19.62 -0.04
C THR A 238 -28.18 -20.01 1.41
N ARG A 239 -27.26 -20.98 1.63
CA ARG A 239 -26.80 -21.31 2.99
C ARG A 239 -26.01 -20.18 3.60
N ALA A 240 -25.13 -19.52 2.82
CA ALA A 240 -24.40 -18.34 3.25
C ALA A 240 -25.35 -17.20 3.69
N GLN A 241 -26.40 -16.91 2.91
CA GLN A 241 -27.38 -15.85 3.22
C GLN A 241 -28.16 -16.12 4.51
N ARG A 242 -28.37 -17.39 4.87
CA ARG A 242 -29.03 -17.75 6.13
C ARG A 242 -28.13 -17.53 7.35
N LEU A 243 -26.82 -17.73 7.19
CA LEU A 243 -25.84 -17.53 8.26
C LEU A 243 -25.50 -16.06 8.48
N ASP A 244 -25.55 -15.25 7.42
CA ASP A 244 -25.35 -13.80 7.47
C ASP A 244 -26.37 -13.07 6.56
N PRO A 245 -27.59 -12.83 7.07
CA PRO A 245 -28.66 -12.17 6.30
C PRO A 245 -28.36 -10.70 5.95
N ASN A 246 -27.48 -10.05 6.71
CA ASN A 246 -27.17 -8.63 6.56
C ASN A 246 -26.06 -8.38 5.52
N ASN A 247 -25.46 -9.44 4.97
CA ASN A 247 -24.41 -9.34 3.98
C ASN A 247 -24.96 -9.02 2.58
N GLY A 248 -24.86 -7.75 2.17
CA GLY A 248 -25.30 -7.32 0.84
C GLY A 248 -24.58 -8.03 -0.31
N ALA A 249 -23.33 -8.46 -0.11
CA ALA A 249 -22.55 -9.10 -1.14
C ALA A 249 -23.00 -10.55 -1.39
N ILE A 250 -23.30 -11.32 -0.33
CA ILE A 250 -23.92 -12.66 -0.45
C ILE A 250 -25.27 -12.57 -1.18
N ALA A 251 -26.08 -11.56 -0.85
CA ALA A 251 -27.38 -11.35 -1.47
C ALA A 251 -27.26 -11.05 -2.97
N ALA A 252 -26.32 -10.19 -3.36
CA ALA A 252 -26.04 -9.86 -4.76
C ALA A 252 -25.53 -11.06 -5.57
N ASP A 253 -24.63 -11.86 -5.00
CA ASP A 253 -24.08 -13.06 -5.63
C ASP A 253 -25.18 -14.12 -5.83
N LEU A 254 -26.03 -14.32 -4.82
CA LEU A 254 -27.18 -15.23 -4.90
C LEU A 254 -28.18 -14.79 -5.99
N ALA A 255 -28.48 -13.49 -6.06
CA ALA A 255 -29.36 -12.95 -7.10
C ALA A 255 -28.78 -13.14 -8.51
N ARG A 256 -27.46 -12.99 -8.67
CA ARG A 256 -26.76 -13.28 -9.94
C ARG A 256 -26.85 -14.76 -10.30
N ALA A 257 -26.54 -15.65 -9.36
CA ALA A 257 -26.59 -17.10 -9.57
C ALA A 257 -28.00 -17.57 -9.99
N ARG A 258 -29.06 -17.05 -9.36
CA ARG A 258 -30.46 -17.34 -9.71
C ARG A 258 -30.83 -16.88 -11.12
N ARG A 259 -30.35 -15.71 -11.57
CA ARG A 259 -30.58 -15.24 -12.95
C ARG A 259 -29.96 -16.18 -13.98
N ILE A 260 -28.72 -16.62 -13.76
CA ILE A 260 -28.04 -17.58 -14.63
C ILE A 260 -28.77 -18.92 -14.61
N GLN A 261 -29.20 -19.38 -13.43
CA GLN A 261 -29.98 -20.62 -13.30
C GLN A 261 -31.26 -20.58 -14.14
N GLY A 262 -31.99 -19.46 -14.10
CA GLY A 262 -33.16 -19.24 -14.94
C GLY A 262 -32.84 -19.31 -16.44
N ALA A 263 -31.79 -18.60 -16.87
CA ALA A 263 -31.38 -18.58 -18.28
C ALA A 263 -30.89 -19.95 -18.80
N VAL A 264 -30.29 -20.79 -17.94
CA VAL A 264 -29.89 -22.16 -18.31
C VAL A 264 -31.11 -23.08 -18.43
N ARG A 265 -32.12 -22.92 -17.56
CA ARG A 265 -33.36 -23.71 -17.61
C ARG A 265 -34.18 -23.44 -18.86
N THR A 266 -34.17 -22.20 -19.38
CA THR A 266 -34.91 -21.83 -20.60
C THR A 266 -34.26 -22.28 -21.90
N ARG A 267 -33.01 -22.77 -21.86
CA ARG A 267 -32.28 -23.28 -23.04
C ARG A 267 -32.25 -24.81 -23.14
N ARG A 268 -32.84 -25.50 -22.17
CA ARG A 268 -33.07 -26.95 -22.21
C ARG A 268 -34.47 -27.21 -22.72
#